data_AF-A0A6J0SXG2-F1
#
_entry.id   AF-A0A6J0SXG2-F1
#
_cell.length_a   1.000
_cell.length_b   1.000
_cell.length_c   1.000
_cell.angle_alpha   90.00
_cell.angle_beta   90.00
_cell.angle_gamma   90.00
#
_symmetry.space_group_name_H-M   'P 1'
#
loop_
_entity.id
_entity.type
_entity.pdbx_description
1 polymer ?
#
loop_
_entity_poly.entity_id
_entity_poly.type
_entity_poly.pdbx_seq_one_letter_code
_entity_poly.pdbx_strand_id
1 'polypeptide(L)'
;MADDLDALLDEVERKFCRLSRQDCTDKAQAQERKRNRFREEEEAAAAGERARFSKVLTKYASEEEDLDGIIKDIIDEKSCAKNVEKQTSKLPSCASENNITVIQAHGKRCCPVYLGGSTAPYGIGTNISQRTCDQLRCIACDFRVSHYNDYHWDKSCDYLFFRNNMPEFSKLKMKMVPKKGSRAYACQCSWRSINELTDLSTDRQLRWVCSKHTE
;
A
#
# COMPACT_ATOMS: atom_id res chain seq x y z
N MET A 1 -14.95 20.95 -35.48
CA MET A 1 -14.87 19.78 -34.56
C MET A 1 -13.76 19.93 -33.51
N ALA A 2 -12.81 20.87 -33.65
CA ALA A 2 -11.86 21.19 -32.58
C ALA A 2 -12.41 22.30 -31.65
N ASP A 3 -13.19 23.22 -32.20
CA ASP A 3 -13.78 24.37 -31.47
C ASP A 3 -14.78 23.96 -30.37
N ASP A 4 -15.35 22.76 -30.48
CA ASP A 4 -16.28 22.22 -29.49
C ASP A 4 -15.55 21.75 -28.21
N LEU A 5 -14.27 21.38 -28.31
CA LEU A 5 -13.48 20.91 -27.17
C LEU A 5 -13.04 22.09 -26.29
N ASP A 6 -12.60 23.18 -26.91
CA ASP A 6 -12.16 24.38 -26.20
C ASP A 6 -13.33 25.03 -25.44
N ALA A 7 -14.53 25.06 -26.03
CA ALA A 7 -15.73 25.55 -25.37
C ALA A 7 -16.10 24.72 -24.12
N LEU A 8 -15.87 23.41 -24.15
CA LEU A 8 -16.11 22.53 -23.00
C LEU A 8 -15.05 22.73 -21.91
N LEU A 9 -13.79 23.00 -22.27
CA LEU A 9 -12.72 23.30 -21.32
C LEU A 9 -12.95 24.65 -20.61
N ASP A 10 -13.34 25.69 -21.35
CA ASP A 10 -13.69 27.00 -20.80
C ASP A 10 -14.86 26.91 -19.80
N GLU A 11 -15.85 26.07 -20.10
CA GLU A 11 -17.01 25.87 -19.23
C GLU A 11 -16.65 25.16 -17.93
N VAL A 12 -15.73 24.20 -17.98
CA VAL A 12 -15.18 23.55 -16.78
C VAL A 12 -14.35 24.54 -15.96
N GLU A 13 -13.50 25.36 -16.60
CA GLU A 13 -12.71 26.38 -15.90
C GLU A 13 -13.62 27.41 -15.20
N ARG A 14 -14.68 27.85 -15.86
CA ARG A 14 -15.68 28.78 -15.31
C ARG A 14 -16.39 28.19 -14.08
N LYS A 15 -16.77 26.91 -14.13
CA LYS A 15 -17.53 26.24 -13.06
C LYS A 15 -16.67 25.83 -11.87
N PHE A 16 -15.42 25.44 -12.09
CA PHE A 16 -14.62 24.77 -11.07
C PHE A 16 -13.33 25.50 -10.69
N CYS A 17 -12.77 26.36 -11.54
CA CYS A 17 -11.44 26.96 -11.30
C CYS A 17 -11.48 28.45 -10.88
N ARG A 18 -12.57 29.18 -11.12
CA ARG A 18 -12.67 30.61 -10.74
C ARG A 18 -12.82 30.88 -9.25
N LEU A 19 -13.06 29.86 -8.43
CA LEU A 19 -13.05 29.97 -6.97
C LEU A 19 -11.63 30.12 -6.37
N SER A 20 -10.57 30.10 -7.20
CA SER A 20 -9.18 30.27 -6.75
C SER A 20 -8.42 31.43 -7.38
N ARG A 21 -9.08 32.34 -8.13
CA ARG A 21 -8.41 33.48 -8.80
C ARG A 21 -9.07 34.85 -8.54
N GLN A 22 -9.85 34.97 -7.46
CA GLN A 22 -10.42 36.25 -7.02
C GLN A 22 -9.50 36.95 -6.01
N ASP A 23 -8.20 37.08 -6.31
CA ASP A 23 -7.30 37.93 -5.51
C ASP A 23 -6.21 38.67 -6.32
N CYS A 24 -6.15 38.50 -7.64
CA CYS A 24 -5.11 39.17 -8.44
C CYS A 24 -5.65 39.61 -9.81
N THR A 25 -6.55 40.60 -9.87
CA THR A 25 -6.73 41.48 -11.06
C THR A 25 -7.62 42.68 -10.71
N ASP A 26 -7.08 43.64 -9.95
CA ASP A 26 -7.64 45.01 -9.85
C ASP A 26 -6.54 46.07 -9.66
N LYS A 27 -5.34 45.84 -10.21
CA LYS A 27 -4.23 46.83 -10.18
C LYS A 27 -3.41 46.89 -11.46
N ALA A 28 -4.05 46.74 -12.63
CA ALA A 28 -3.40 46.87 -13.94
C ALA A 28 -3.98 48.01 -14.80
N GLN A 29 -4.59 49.03 -14.18
CA GLN A 29 -4.98 50.28 -14.87
C GLN A 29 -4.78 51.50 -13.95
N ALA A 30 -3.53 51.87 -13.67
CA ALA A 30 -3.17 53.22 -13.23
C ALA A 30 -1.64 53.42 -13.21
N GLN A 31 -0.95 53.01 -14.28
CA GLN A 31 0.45 53.40 -14.48
C GLN A 31 0.49 54.59 -15.43
N GLU A 32 0.10 55.77 -14.94
CA GLU A 32 0.54 57.06 -15.50
C GLU A 32 -0.06 58.21 -14.69
N ARG A 33 0.69 58.68 -13.68
CA ARG A 33 0.93 60.11 -13.39
C ARG A 33 1.52 60.31 -12.00
N LYS A 34 2.64 61.04 -11.98
CA LYS A 34 3.25 61.76 -10.84
C LYS A 34 4.24 60.98 -9.97
N ARG A 35 5.42 60.85 -10.57
CA ARG A 35 6.74 61.11 -9.98
C ARG A 35 6.72 62.24 -8.92
N ASN A 36 7.40 61.98 -7.80
CA ASN A 36 7.82 62.87 -6.69
C ASN A 36 6.78 63.17 -5.58
N ARG A 37 7.01 62.62 -4.37
CA ARG A 37 7.47 63.39 -3.17
C ARG A 37 7.52 62.49 -1.91
N PHE A 38 8.74 62.27 -1.42
CA PHE A 38 9.18 62.12 -0.01
C PHE A 38 8.70 60.96 0.89
N ARG A 39 9.68 60.11 1.22
CA ARG A 39 10.18 59.61 2.52
C ARG A 39 9.33 59.80 3.80
N GLU A 40 9.43 58.75 4.65
CA GLU A 40 9.05 58.62 6.09
C GLU A 40 7.58 58.22 6.26
N GLU A 41 7.17 57.10 6.89
CA GLU A 41 7.70 56.34 8.02
C GLU A 41 7.39 54.83 7.90
N GLU A 42 8.22 54.07 8.60
CA GLU A 42 8.30 52.63 8.76
C GLU A 42 7.36 52.13 9.88
N GLU A 43 7.15 50.81 9.93
CA GLU A 43 6.58 50.04 11.06
C GLU A 43 5.07 50.12 11.36
N ALA A 44 4.35 49.02 11.06
CA ALA A 44 3.35 48.37 11.94
C ALA A 44 2.36 47.43 11.20
N ALA A 45 2.82 46.55 10.29
CA ALA A 45 1.92 45.63 9.58
C ALA A 45 2.33 44.15 9.59
N ALA A 46 3.24 43.75 10.49
CA ALA A 46 3.69 42.35 10.61
C ALA A 46 3.08 41.57 11.81
N ALA A 47 2.03 42.11 12.45
CA ALA A 47 1.41 41.49 13.65
C ALA A 47 -0.03 40.99 13.42
N GLY A 48 -0.62 41.18 12.24
CA GLY A 48 -2.06 40.93 12.00
C GLY A 48 -2.44 39.53 11.50
N GLU A 49 -1.53 38.78 10.88
CA GLU A 49 -1.88 37.52 10.20
C GLU A 49 -1.67 36.25 11.03
N ARG A 50 -0.96 36.32 12.17
CA ARG A 50 -0.72 35.15 13.04
C ARG A 50 -1.89 34.80 13.96
N ALA A 51 -2.93 35.64 14.03
CA ALA A 51 -4.07 35.45 14.93
C ALA A 51 -5.29 34.76 14.28
N ARG A 52 -5.30 34.55 12.95
CA ARG A 52 -6.42 33.86 12.26
C ARG A 52 -6.18 32.37 11.99
N PHE A 53 -4.95 31.89 12.06
CA PHE A 53 -4.66 30.45 12.01
C PHE A 53 -4.91 29.74 13.35
N SER A 54 -4.88 30.45 14.47
CA SER A 54 -5.09 29.85 15.80
C SER A 54 -6.57 29.65 16.17
N LYS A 55 -7.53 30.19 15.41
CA LYS A 55 -8.97 30.10 15.76
C LYS A 55 -9.72 28.99 15.02
N VAL A 56 -9.12 28.40 13.98
CA VAL A 56 -9.64 27.20 13.31
C VAL A 56 -9.14 25.92 14.01
N LEU A 57 -8.01 25.99 14.73
CA LEU A 57 -7.43 24.85 15.45
C LEU A 57 -8.09 24.55 16.82
N THR A 58 -9.04 25.36 17.29
CA THR A 58 -9.65 25.22 18.63
C THR A 58 -11.16 25.02 18.61
N LYS A 59 -11.78 24.81 17.43
CA LYS A 59 -13.23 24.52 17.32
C LYS A 59 -13.55 23.07 16.96
N TYR A 60 -12.54 22.23 16.77
CA TYR A 60 -12.68 20.79 16.52
C TYR A 60 -12.14 19.93 17.68
N ALA A 61 -12.01 20.50 18.88
CA ALA A 61 -11.43 19.86 20.06
C ALA A 61 -12.46 19.58 21.16
N SER A 62 -13.72 19.37 20.80
CA SER A 62 -14.76 18.97 21.74
C SER A 62 -15.68 17.99 21.02
N GLU A 63 -15.77 16.77 21.54
CA GLU A 63 -16.43 15.59 20.95
C GLU A 63 -15.57 14.81 19.95
N GLU A 64 -14.33 14.50 20.33
CA GLU A 64 -13.74 13.21 19.97
C GLU A 64 -13.85 12.32 21.21
N GLU A 65 -14.64 11.26 21.09
CA GLU A 65 -14.78 10.22 22.10
C GLU A 65 -13.37 9.72 22.47
N ASP A 66 -13.06 9.75 23.77
CA ASP A 66 -11.77 9.37 24.34
C ASP A 66 -11.41 7.91 23.99
N LEU A 67 -10.72 7.74 22.86
CA LEU A 67 -10.28 6.44 22.36
C LEU A 67 -9.29 5.79 23.33
N ASP A 68 -8.54 6.58 24.09
CA ASP A 68 -7.58 6.07 25.07
C ASP A 68 -8.31 5.42 26.26
N GLY A 69 -9.49 5.92 26.64
CA GLY A 69 -10.37 5.29 27.61
C GLY A 69 -10.88 3.90 27.17
N ILE A 70 -11.35 3.78 25.92
CA ILE A 70 -11.85 2.51 25.35
C ILE A 70 -10.73 1.47 25.23
N ILE A 71 -9.52 1.90 24.85
CA ILE A 71 -8.34 1.03 24.78
C ILE A 71 -7.99 0.48 26.17
N LYS A 72 -8.14 1.29 27.22
CA LYS A 72 -7.82 0.90 28.58
C LYS A 72 -8.81 -0.11 29.16
N ASP A 73 -10.10 0.06 28.90
CA ASP A 73 -11.15 -0.86 29.34
C ASP A 73 -11.00 -2.26 28.71
N ILE A 74 -10.58 -2.34 27.43
CA ILE A 74 -10.30 -3.62 26.73
C ILE A 74 -9.08 -4.34 27.32
N ILE A 75 -8.07 -3.59 27.77
CA ILE A 75 -6.86 -4.16 28.37
C ILE A 75 -7.16 -4.66 29.80
N ASP A 76 -8.00 -3.94 30.54
CA ASP A 76 -8.34 -4.27 31.93
C ASP A 76 -9.39 -5.40 32.04
N GLU A 77 -10.29 -5.59 31.07
CA GLU A 77 -11.23 -6.74 31.03
C GLU A 77 -10.52 -8.11 30.89
N LYS A 78 -9.26 -8.13 30.45
CA LYS A 78 -8.46 -9.36 30.33
C LYS A 78 -7.83 -9.81 31.66
N SER A 79 -8.10 -9.09 32.75
CA SER A 79 -7.66 -9.45 34.11
C SER A 79 -8.64 -10.37 34.86
N CYS A 80 -9.73 -10.81 34.24
CA CYS A 80 -10.63 -11.86 34.76
C CYS A 80 -10.01 -13.27 34.62
N ALA A 81 -8.82 -13.47 35.19
CA ALA A 81 -8.29 -14.78 35.55
C ALA A 81 -8.27 -14.91 37.08
N LYS A 82 -9.46 -14.83 37.71
CA LYS A 82 -9.66 -15.29 39.08
C LYS A 82 -10.70 -16.40 39.09
N ASN A 83 -10.26 -17.55 39.59
CA ASN A 83 -11.00 -18.76 39.98
C ASN A 83 -11.53 -19.64 38.85
N VAL A 84 -10.87 -20.77 38.59
CA VAL A 84 -11.33 -22.06 39.14
C VAL A 84 -10.11 -22.91 39.48
N GLU A 85 -10.11 -23.38 40.73
CA GLU A 85 -9.10 -24.22 41.36
C GLU A 85 -8.99 -25.64 40.78
N LYS A 86 -7.73 -26.10 40.76
CA LYS A 86 -7.23 -27.47 41.03
C LYS A 86 -7.99 -28.66 40.43
N GLN A 87 -7.26 -29.43 39.62
CA GLN A 87 -6.78 -30.72 40.11
C GLN A 87 -5.44 -31.13 39.47
N THR A 88 -4.55 -31.54 40.37
CA THR A 88 -3.15 -31.95 40.21
C THR A 88 -3.02 -33.30 39.52
N SER A 89 -2.02 -33.55 38.67
CA SER A 89 -0.80 -34.25 39.13
C SER A 89 0.36 -34.24 38.11
N LYS A 90 1.49 -33.67 38.57
CA LYS A 90 2.92 -34.11 38.46
C LYS A 90 3.56 -34.47 37.09
N LEU A 91 4.22 -33.46 36.48
CA LEU A 91 5.68 -33.27 36.12
C LEU A 91 6.53 -34.39 35.41
N PRO A 92 7.68 -34.09 34.74
CA PRO A 92 8.39 -32.79 34.56
C PRO A 92 9.05 -32.45 33.18
N SER A 93 9.20 -31.13 32.94
CA SER A 93 10.37 -30.38 32.39
C SER A 93 10.71 -30.48 30.88
N CYS A 94 11.03 -29.41 30.13
CA CYS A 94 11.20 -27.97 30.37
C CYS A 94 11.36 -27.21 29.02
N ALA A 95 10.88 -25.95 29.00
CA ALA A 95 11.26 -24.79 28.16
C ALA A 95 11.10 -24.91 26.62
N SER A 96 10.51 -23.95 25.89
CA SER A 96 10.49 -22.50 26.06
C SER A 96 9.18 -21.92 25.54
N GLU A 97 8.59 -21.05 26.35
CA GLU A 97 7.48 -20.19 26.01
C GLU A 97 7.94 -19.12 25.03
N ASN A 98 7.13 -18.85 24.01
CA ASN A 98 6.99 -17.56 23.35
C ASN A 98 5.54 -17.48 22.87
N ASN A 99 4.68 -16.97 23.74
CA ASN A 99 3.30 -16.62 23.42
C ASN A 99 3.28 -15.32 22.60
N ILE A 100 3.37 -15.43 21.28
CA ILE A 100 2.85 -14.42 20.35
C ILE A 100 1.69 -15.06 19.60
N THR A 101 0.60 -15.28 20.32
CA THR A 101 -0.72 -15.53 19.74
C THR A 101 -1.34 -14.19 19.35
N VAL A 102 -0.90 -13.67 18.20
CA VAL A 102 -1.85 -12.93 17.34
C VAL A 102 -2.81 -14.00 16.82
N ILE A 103 -3.90 -14.19 17.54
CA ILE A 103 -5.05 -14.95 17.05
C ILE A 103 -5.63 -14.14 15.90
N GLN A 104 -5.10 -14.37 14.71
CA GLN A 104 -5.90 -14.38 13.50
C GLN A 104 -6.09 -15.84 13.15
N ALA A 105 -7.24 -16.40 13.54
CA ALA A 105 -7.74 -17.70 13.08
C ALA A 105 -8.02 -17.66 11.55
N HIS A 106 -6.96 -17.54 10.75
CA HIS A 106 -7.06 -17.26 9.31
C HIS A 106 -6.05 -18.08 8.50
N GLY A 107 -6.00 -19.40 8.66
CA GLY A 107 -5.21 -20.32 7.82
C GLY A 107 -3.69 -20.11 7.86
N LYS A 108 -2.93 -21.12 7.43
CA LYS A 108 -1.47 -21.03 7.37
C LYS A 108 -1.09 -20.07 6.24
N ARG A 109 -0.55 -18.88 6.54
CA ARG A 109 -0.12 -17.86 5.54
C ARG A 109 1.39 -17.61 5.67
N CYS A 110 2.05 -17.30 4.56
CA CYS A 110 3.45 -16.89 4.57
C CYS A 110 3.63 -15.50 5.20
N CYS A 111 4.60 -15.35 6.09
CA CYS A 111 5.03 -14.07 6.64
C CYS A 111 6.52 -14.14 7.06
N PRO A 112 7.46 -13.52 6.32
CA PRO A 112 7.27 -12.82 5.04
C PRO A 112 7.03 -13.78 3.86
N VAL A 113 6.62 -13.23 2.71
CA VAL A 113 6.33 -14.00 1.50
C VAL A 113 7.59 -14.06 0.64
N TYR A 114 8.14 -15.25 0.43
CA TYR A 114 9.28 -15.44 -0.44
C TYR A 114 8.87 -15.96 -1.82
N LEU A 115 9.56 -15.45 -2.83
CA LEU A 115 9.56 -15.97 -4.18
C LEU A 115 10.91 -16.62 -4.47
N GLY A 116 10.92 -17.76 -5.14
CA GLY A 116 12.16 -18.48 -5.45
C GLY A 116 12.16 -19.10 -6.83
N GLY A 117 13.35 -19.50 -7.28
CA GLY A 117 13.54 -20.27 -8.50
C GLY A 117 13.04 -21.71 -8.40
N SER A 118 13.27 -22.52 -9.44
CA SER A 118 12.82 -23.92 -9.47
C SER A 118 13.54 -24.81 -8.45
N THR A 119 14.75 -24.42 -8.02
CA THR A 119 15.53 -25.12 -6.98
C THR A 119 14.98 -24.92 -5.57
N ALA A 120 14.19 -23.87 -5.34
CA ALA A 120 13.64 -23.57 -4.03
C ALA A 120 12.37 -24.40 -3.77
N PRO A 121 12.28 -25.11 -2.63
CA PRO A 121 11.10 -25.89 -2.29
C PRO A 121 9.90 -24.98 -2.01
N TYR A 122 8.72 -25.46 -2.37
CA TYR A 122 7.46 -24.83 -2.00
C TYR A 122 7.16 -25.01 -0.51
N GLY A 123 6.39 -24.10 0.06
CA GLY A 123 5.84 -24.21 1.41
C GLY A 123 5.56 -22.86 2.05
N ILE A 124 5.28 -22.92 3.35
CA ILE A 124 4.98 -21.73 4.14
C ILE A 124 6.30 -21.01 4.45
N GLY A 125 6.44 -19.79 3.94
CA GLY A 125 7.53 -18.89 4.24
C GLY A 125 7.36 -18.29 5.63
N THR A 126 8.33 -18.52 6.51
CA THR A 126 8.46 -17.85 7.81
C THR A 126 9.86 -17.24 7.92
N ASN A 127 10.10 -16.36 8.90
CA ASN A 127 11.43 -15.75 9.10
C ASN A 127 12.55 -16.82 9.22
N ILE A 128 12.24 -17.93 9.90
CA ILE A 128 13.13 -19.09 10.09
C ILE A 128 13.11 -20.09 8.92
N SER A 129 11.99 -20.20 8.20
CA SER A 129 11.83 -21.14 7.08
C SER A 129 11.64 -20.39 5.77
N GLN A 130 12.75 -20.19 5.09
CA GLN A 130 12.82 -19.58 3.77
C GLN A 130 12.30 -20.54 2.69
N ARG A 131 10.98 -20.56 2.49
CA ARG A 131 10.29 -21.40 1.50
C ARG A 131 9.47 -20.55 0.54
N THR A 132 9.34 -21.03 -0.68
CA THR A 132 8.63 -20.31 -1.74
C THR A 132 7.12 -20.53 -1.66
N CYS A 133 6.34 -19.46 -1.72
CA CYS A 133 4.88 -19.56 -1.68
C CYS A 133 4.31 -20.07 -3.03
N ASP A 134 3.45 -21.10 -2.98
CA ASP A 134 2.69 -21.65 -4.11
C ASP A 134 1.25 -21.09 -4.22
N GLN A 135 0.78 -20.43 -3.16
CA GLN A 135 -0.57 -19.86 -3.07
C GLN A 135 -0.52 -18.33 -3.15
N LEU A 136 0.00 -17.79 -4.25
CA LEU A 136 0.10 -16.35 -4.45
C LEU A 136 -1.16 -15.79 -5.15
N ARG A 137 -1.64 -14.63 -4.71
CA ARG A 137 -2.74 -13.86 -5.31
C ARG A 137 -2.30 -12.41 -5.52
N CYS A 138 -2.62 -11.86 -6.68
CA CYS A 138 -2.37 -10.46 -6.96
C CYS A 138 -3.52 -9.60 -6.43
N ILE A 139 -3.22 -8.57 -5.64
CA ILE A 139 -4.23 -7.62 -5.13
C ILE A 139 -4.74 -6.69 -6.26
N ALA A 140 -3.93 -6.46 -7.30
CA ALA A 140 -4.28 -5.53 -8.36
C ALA A 140 -5.33 -6.06 -9.35
N CYS A 141 -5.21 -7.33 -9.74
CA CYS A 141 -6.14 -7.97 -10.67
C CYS A 141 -7.00 -9.06 -10.01
N ASP A 142 -6.78 -9.35 -8.72
CA ASP A 142 -7.46 -10.40 -7.95
C ASP A 142 -7.36 -11.83 -8.55
N PHE A 143 -6.40 -12.06 -9.45
CA PHE A 143 -6.13 -13.38 -10.00
C PHE A 143 -5.03 -14.10 -9.23
N ARG A 144 -5.10 -15.43 -9.23
CA ARG A 144 -4.00 -16.28 -8.75
C ARG A 144 -2.77 -16.07 -9.62
N VAL A 145 -1.60 -16.01 -8.98
CA VAL A 145 -0.32 -15.92 -9.67
C VAL A 145 0.07 -17.31 -10.13
N SER A 146 0.19 -17.50 -11.44
CA SER A 146 0.71 -18.74 -12.03
C SER A 146 2.23 -18.74 -11.95
N HIS A 147 2.81 -19.91 -11.67
CA HIS A 147 4.25 -20.10 -11.62
C HIS A 147 4.69 -21.29 -12.48
N TYR A 148 5.80 -21.13 -13.20
CA TYR A 148 6.31 -22.14 -14.14
C TYR A 148 7.79 -22.40 -13.85
N ASN A 149 8.12 -23.65 -13.53
CA ASN A 149 9.48 -24.10 -13.19
C ASN A 149 10.37 -24.18 -14.43
N ASP A 150 11.63 -23.79 -14.28
CA ASP A 150 12.67 -23.83 -15.32
C ASP A 150 12.38 -22.97 -16.55
N TYR A 151 11.58 -21.92 -16.36
CA TYR A 151 11.28 -20.91 -17.36
C TYR A 151 11.50 -19.51 -16.80
N HIS A 152 11.74 -18.57 -17.71
CA HIS A 152 11.64 -17.14 -17.45
C HIS A 152 10.87 -16.46 -18.58
N TRP A 153 10.39 -15.26 -18.33
CA TRP A 153 9.72 -14.44 -19.31
C TRP A 153 10.74 -13.84 -20.28
N ASP A 154 10.41 -13.88 -21.56
CA ASP A 154 11.20 -13.19 -22.56
C ASP A 154 11.14 -11.66 -22.37
N LYS A 155 12.16 -10.95 -22.87
CA LYS A 155 12.21 -9.48 -22.80
C LYS A 155 11.12 -8.81 -23.65
N SER A 156 10.58 -9.52 -24.64
CA SER A 156 9.48 -9.03 -25.50
C SER A 156 8.09 -9.25 -24.90
N CYS A 157 7.98 -9.68 -23.65
CA CYS A 157 6.73 -9.74 -22.92
C CYS A 157 6.22 -8.34 -22.58
N ASP A 158 4.94 -8.10 -22.84
CA ASP A 158 4.26 -6.85 -22.55
C ASP A 158 3.01 -7.07 -21.68
N TYR A 159 2.45 -5.97 -21.19
CA TYR A 159 1.25 -6.01 -20.36
C TYR A 159 0.05 -6.64 -21.09
N LEU A 160 -0.13 -6.31 -22.37
CA LEU A 160 -1.27 -6.79 -23.17
C LEU A 160 -1.21 -8.31 -23.37
N PHE A 161 -0.02 -8.89 -23.52
CA PHE A 161 0.15 -10.33 -23.61
C PHE A 161 -0.41 -11.04 -22.38
N PHE A 162 -0.05 -10.61 -21.17
CA PHE A 162 -0.57 -11.26 -19.95
C PHE A 162 -2.07 -11.04 -19.77
N ARG A 163 -2.58 -9.84 -20.06
CA ARG A 163 -4.00 -9.54 -19.94
C ARG A 163 -4.87 -10.41 -20.84
N ASN A 164 -4.39 -10.73 -22.04
CA ASN A 164 -5.15 -11.49 -23.04
C ASN A 164 -4.95 -13.01 -22.96
N ASN A 165 -3.80 -13.45 -22.41
CA ASN A 165 -3.39 -14.86 -22.47
C ASN A 165 -3.38 -15.56 -21.12
N MET A 166 -3.47 -14.87 -19.98
CA MET A 166 -3.57 -15.54 -18.68
C MET A 166 -4.99 -16.07 -18.42
N PRO A 167 -5.17 -17.30 -17.90
CA PRO A 167 -4.14 -18.24 -17.41
C PRO A 167 -3.69 -19.32 -18.42
N GLU A 168 -3.96 -19.15 -19.72
CA GLU A 168 -3.75 -20.16 -20.78
C GLU A 168 -2.27 -20.48 -21.03
N PHE A 169 -1.76 -21.56 -20.44
CA PHE A 169 -0.35 -21.97 -20.55
C PHE A 169 0.14 -22.14 -21.99
N SER A 170 -0.68 -22.71 -22.87
CA SER A 170 -0.34 -22.92 -24.29
C SER A 170 0.04 -21.62 -24.99
N LYS A 171 -0.64 -20.52 -24.66
CA LYS A 171 -0.35 -19.20 -25.23
C LYS A 171 0.85 -18.54 -24.55
N LEU A 172 0.96 -18.69 -23.22
CA LEU A 172 2.06 -18.13 -22.43
C LEU A 172 3.42 -18.74 -22.81
N LYS A 173 3.45 -20.03 -23.13
CA LYS A 173 4.67 -20.76 -23.54
C LYS A 173 5.37 -20.12 -24.74
N MET A 174 4.64 -19.44 -25.63
CA MET A 174 5.23 -18.76 -26.80
C MET A 174 6.23 -17.66 -26.43
N LYS A 175 6.10 -17.07 -25.24
CA LYS A 175 6.96 -15.99 -24.73
C LYS A 175 7.78 -16.42 -23.50
N MET A 176 7.89 -17.73 -23.26
CA MET A 176 8.73 -18.29 -22.21
C MET A 176 10.04 -18.80 -22.80
N VAL A 177 11.14 -18.52 -22.11
CA VAL A 177 12.46 -19.02 -22.47
C VAL A 177 12.91 -20.03 -21.40
N PRO A 178 13.30 -21.26 -21.79
CA PRO A 178 13.74 -22.27 -20.85
C PRO A 178 15.04 -21.84 -20.17
N LYS A 179 15.06 -21.86 -18.83
CA LYS A 179 16.24 -21.53 -18.02
C LYS A 179 16.19 -22.31 -16.71
N LYS A 180 17.06 -23.31 -16.62
CA LYS A 180 17.19 -24.18 -15.43
C LYS A 180 17.45 -23.34 -14.17
N GLY A 181 16.81 -23.73 -13.06
CA GLY A 181 16.94 -23.03 -11.78
C GLY A 181 16.08 -21.76 -11.67
N SER A 182 15.41 -21.32 -12.74
CA SER A 182 14.58 -20.12 -12.73
C SER A 182 13.11 -20.48 -12.63
N ARG A 183 12.28 -19.56 -12.13
CA ARG A 183 10.84 -19.71 -12.12
C ARG A 183 10.18 -18.43 -12.63
N ALA A 184 9.26 -18.60 -13.57
CA ALA A 184 8.47 -17.51 -14.13
C ALA A 184 7.17 -17.38 -13.35
N TYR A 185 6.91 -16.22 -12.77
CA TYR A 185 5.68 -15.87 -12.08
C TYR A 185 4.90 -14.85 -12.89
N ALA A 186 3.58 -15.02 -13.02
CA ALA A 186 2.74 -14.00 -13.62
C ALA A 186 1.32 -14.02 -13.08
N CYS A 187 0.66 -12.88 -13.19
CA CYS A 187 -0.79 -12.72 -13.14
C CYS A 187 -1.22 -11.93 -14.39
N GLN A 188 -2.49 -11.51 -14.48
CA GLN A 188 -2.96 -10.76 -15.65
C GLN A 188 -2.30 -9.37 -15.81
N CYS A 189 -1.80 -8.77 -14.73
CA CYS A 189 -1.29 -7.40 -14.75
C CYS A 189 0.20 -7.24 -14.47
N SER A 190 0.87 -8.29 -13.99
CA SER A 190 2.26 -8.21 -13.52
C SER A 190 2.94 -9.56 -13.71
N TRP A 191 4.24 -9.53 -13.97
CA TRP A 191 5.05 -10.72 -14.19
C TRP A 191 6.47 -10.50 -13.67
N ARG A 192 7.12 -11.57 -13.23
CA ARG A 192 8.52 -11.60 -12.80
C ARG A 192 9.17 -12.94 -13.11
N SER A 193 10.48 -12.92 -13.24
CA SER A 193 11.30 -14.12 -13.34
C SER A 193 12.35 -14.09 -12.26
N ILE A 194 12.44 -15.18 -11.49
CA ILE A 194 13.22 -15.24 -10.27
C ILE A 194 14.11 -16.47 -10.32
N ASN A 195 15.37 -16.27 -9.96
CA ASN A 195 16.41 -17.29 -9.96
C ASN A 195 16.74 -17.71 -8.53
N GLU A 196 16.97 -16.73 -7.66
CA GLU A 196 17.33 -16.92 -6.26
C GLU A 196 16.17 -16.53 -5.34
N LEU A 197 16.21 -17.02 -4.10
CA LEU A 197 15.17 -16.69 -3.13
C LEU A 197 15.17 -15.18 -2.86
N THR A 198 14.02 -14.55 -3.10
CA THR A 198 13.81 -13.12 -2.98
C THR A 198 12.60 -12.88 -2.07
N ASP A 199 12.76 -12.02 -1.07
CA ASP A 199 11.64 -11.56 -0.26
C ASP A 199 10.79 -10.56 -1.07
N LEU A 200 9.51 -10.86 -1.20
CA LEU A 200 8.55 -10.02 -1.89
C LEU A 200 8.40 -8.64 -1.24
N SER A 201 8.71 -8.51 0.05
CA SER A 201 8.69 -7.22 0.75
C SER A 201 9.64 -6.18 0.12
N THR A 202 10.70 -6.66 -0.55
CA THR A 202 11.68 -5.80 -1.23
C THR A 202 11.17 -5.27 -2.58
N ASP A 203 10.30 -6.01 -3.27
CA ASP A 203 9.79 -5.65 -4.59
C ASP A 203 8.42 -4.96 -4.50
N ARG A 204 8.43 -3.65 -4.22
CA ARG A 204 7.22 -2.82 -4.07
C ARG A 204 6.35 -2.76 -5.33
N GLN A 205 6.87 -3.15 -6.50
CA GLN A 205 6.10 -3.15 -7.75
C GLN A 205 5.11 -4.32 -7.80
N LEU A 206 5.41 -5.41 -7.08
CA LEU A 206 4.55 -6.59 -7.03
C LEU A 206 3.58 -6.53 -5.86
N ARG A 207 2.31 -6.27 -6.18
CA ARG A 207 1.20 -6.36 -5.23
C ARG A 207 0.70 -7.80 -5.07
N TRP A 208 1.60 -8.75 -4.84
CA TRP A 208 1.26 -10.15 -4.62
C TRP A 208 1.22 -10.46 -3.13
N VAL A 209 0.33 -11.36 -2.72
CA VAL A 209 0.20 -11.81 -1.33
C VAL A 209 -0.08 -13.30 -1.27
N CYS A 210 0.28 -13.93 -0.16
CA CYS A 210 -0.08 -15.31 0.12
C CYS A 210 -1.59 -15.40 0.40
N SER A 211 -2.31 -16.07 -0.50
CA SER A 211 -3.59 -16.72 -0.20
C SER A 211 -3.30 -17.93 0.67
N LYS A 212 -4.06 -18.13 1.75
CA LYS A 212 -3.87 -19.19 2.75
C LYS A 212 -3.48 -20.55 2.11
N HIS A 213 -2.51 -21.23 2.69
CA HIS A 213 -2.17 -22.62 2.35
C HIS A 213 -3.20 -23.56 2.98
N THR A 214 -3.76 -24.44 2.15
CA THR A 214 -4.53 -25.62 2.59
C THR A 214 -3.56 -26.75 2.87
N GLU A 215 -3.64 -27.33 4.07
CA GLU A 215 -2.86 -28.48 4.52
C GLU A 215 -3.35 -29.79 3.89
#